data_AF-A0A4Y9ZVU3-F1
#
_entry.id   AF-A0A4Y9ZVU3-F1
#
_cell.length_a   1.000
_cell.length_b   1.000
_cell.length_c   1.000
_cell.angle_alpha   90.00
_cell.angle_beta   90.00
_cell.angle_gamma   90.00
#
_symmetry.space_group_name_H-M   'P 1'
#
loop_
_entity.id
_entity.type
_entity.pdbx_description
1 polymer ?
#
loop_
_entity_poly.entity_id
_entity_poly.type
_entity_poly.pdbx_seq_one_letter_code
_entity_poly.pdbx_strand_id
1 'polypeptide(L)' 'PHIVELDHLTVTGDVYFGRNVTLRGTVIVVANEGQRIDIPDGCILENRLLSGNLTMTEL' A
#
# COMPACT_ATOMS: atom_id res chain seq x y z
N PRO A 1 4.85 -9.57 5.61
CA PRO A 1 5.38 -8.36 4.94
C PRO A 1 6.75 -8.05 5.52
N HIS A 2 7.70 -7.64 4.68
CA HIS A 2 9.01 -7.17 5.13
C HIS A 2 8.92 -5.65 5.34
N ILE A 3 9.14 -5.21 6.57
CA ILE A 3 9.15 -3.79 6.91
C ILE A 3 10.62 -3.39 6.98
N VAL A 4 11.09 -2.65 5.97
CA VAL A 4 12.49 -2.23 5.88
C VAL A 4 12.49 -0.73 5.69
N GLU A 5 13.00 0.01 6.67
CA GLU A 5 13.13 1.47 6.61
C GLU A 5 11.78 2.17 6.35
N LEU A 6 10.72 1.67 6.98
CA LEU A 6 9.41 2.28 6.94
C LEU A 6 9.36 3.46 7.92
N ASP A 7 9.06 4.65 7.42
CA ASP A 7 8.88 5.86 8.23
C ASP A 7 7.42 6.04 8.64
N HIS A 8 6.49 5.85 7.69
CA HIS A 8 5.06 6.09 7.91
C HIS A 8 4.21 5.12 7.11
N LEU A 9 3.27 4.45 7.77
CA LEU A 9 2.29 3.57 7.14
C LEU A 9 0.88 3.97 7.57
N THR A 10 0.07 4.37 6.61
CA THR A 10 -1.35 4.65 6.84
C THR A 10 -2.17 3.73 5.95
N VAL A 11 -3.10 2.99 6.56
CA VAL A 11 -4.01 2.10 5.84
C VAL A 11 -5.43 2.41 6.27
N THR A 12 -6.28 2.77 5.30
CA THR A 12 -7.68 3.13 5.54
C THR A 12 -8.57 2.36 4.58
N GLY A 13 -9.68 1.80 5.06
CA GLY A 13 -10.67 1.07 4.26
C GLY A 13 -10.36 -0.41 4.07
N ASP A 14 -10.91 -1.01 3.01
CA ASP A 14 -10.74 -2.44 2.68
C ASP A 14 -9.47 -2.67 1.84
N VAL A 15 -8.38 -3.03 2.52
CA VAL A 15 -7.05 -3.23 1.92
C VAL A 15 -6.54 -4.62 2.25
N TYR A 16 -6.15 -5.37 1.22
CA TYR A 16 -5.57 -6.69 1.32
C TYR A 16 -4.10 -6.67 0.92
N PHE A 17 -3.24 -7.17 1.78
CA PHE A 17 -1.81 -7.33 1.51
C PHE A 17 -1.50 -8.80 1.22
N GLY A 18 -0.93 -9.05 0.05
CA GLY A 18 -0.39 -10.35 -0.32
C GLY A 18 0.77 -10.82 0.56
N ARG A 19 1.24 -12.03 0.29
CA ARG A 19 2.42 -12.64 0.92
C ARG A 19 3.70 -11.98 0.38
N ASN A 20 4.75 -11.92 1.19
CA ASN A 20 6.04 -11.34 0.81
C ASN A 20 6.01 -9.86 0.34
N VAL A 21 4.99 -9.09 0.70
CA VAL A 21 4.97 -7.64 0.42
C VAL A 21 6.08 -6.95 1.20
N THR A 22 6.80 -6.02 0.57
CA THR A 22 7.83 -5.21 1.22
C THR A 22 7.38 -3.76 1.29
N LEU A 23 7.45 -3.14 2.48
CA LEU A 23 7.06 -1.75 2.71
C LEU A 23 8.29 -0.95 3.14
N ARG A 24 8.56 0.18 2.45
CA ARG A 24 9.73 1.05 2.68
C ARG A 24 9.35 2.53 2.56
N GLY A 25 9.99 3.38 3.35
CA GLY A 25 9.74 4.83 3.38
C GLY A 25 8.32 5.19 3.85
N THR A 26 7.66 6.08 3.11
CA THR A 26 6.27 6.48 3.39
C THR A 26 5.29 5.74 2.49
N VAL A 27 4.40 4.95 3.08
CA VAL A 27 3.37 4.19 2.36
C VAL A 27 2.00 4.61 2.88
N ILE A 28 1.15 5.14 2.00
CA ILE A 28 -0.21 5.54 2.35
C ILE A 28 -1.17 4.81 1.42
N VAL A 29 -2.07 4.02 2.00
CA VAL A 29 -3.07 3.22 1.30
C VAL A 29 -4.47 3.61 1.78
N VAL A 30 -5.29 4.10 0.86
CA VAL A 30 -6.65 4.55 1.14
C VAL A 30 -7.62 3.88 0.18
N ALA A 31 -8.34 2.89 0.67
CA ALA A 31 -9.49 2.30 0.00
C ALA A 31 -10.75 3.11 0.31
N ASN A 32 -11.46 3.54 -0.75
CA ASN A 32 -12.73 4.24 -0.61
C ASN A 32 -13.84 3.26 -0.20
N GLU A 33 -14.94 3.78 0.35
CA GLU A 33 -16.12 2.96 0.66
C GLU A 33 -16.62 2.19 -0.57
N GLY A 34 -16.81 0.88 -0.41
CA GLY A 34 -17.21 -0.02 -1.50
C GLY A 34 -16.09 -0.39 -2.48
N GLN A 35 -14.85 0.04 -2.24
CA GLN A 35 -13.70 -0.34 -3.02
C GLN A 35 -12.72 -1.18 -2.18
N ARG A 36 -12.19 -2.23 -2.80
CA ARG A 36 -11.17 -3.09 -2.22
C ARG A 36 -9.87 -2.89 -2.97
N ILE A 37 -8.78 -2.70 -2.23
CA ILE A 37 -7.42 -2.64 -2.78
C ILE A 37 -6.72 -3.96 -2.47
N ASP A 38 -6.37 -4.71 -3.51
CA ASP A 38 -5.57 -5.93 -3.38
C ASP A 38 -4.14 -5.66 -3.83
N ILE A 39 -3.20 -5.78 -2.90
CA ILE A 39 -1.77 -5.68 -3.15
C ILE A 39 -1.24 -7.09 -3.42
N PRO A 40 -0.68 -7.37 -4.60
CA PRO A 40 -0.26 -8.71 -4.98
C PRO A 40 0.93 -9.22 -4.17
N ASP A 41 1.11 -10.54 -4.17
CA ASP A 41 2.23 -11.21 -3.50
C ASP A 41 3.57 -10.73 -4.07
N GLY A 42 4.54 -10.43 -3.20
CA GLY A 42 5.88 -9.96 -3.59
C GLY A 42 5.95 -8.49 -4.02
N CYS A 43 4.86 -7.72 -3.89
CA CYS A 43 4.85 -6.29 -4.22
C CYS A 43 5.77 -5.50 -3.29
N ILE A 44 6.51 -4.53 -3.83
CA ILE A 44 7.38 -3.62 -3.08
C ILE A 44 6.75 -2.23 -3.14
N LEU A 45 6.34 -1.69 -1.99
CA LEU A 45 5.78 -0.35 -1.84
C LEU A 45 6.82 0.54 -1.18
N GLU A 46 7.40 1.45 -1.96
CA GLU A 46 8.44 2.39 -1.52
C GLU A 46 8.05 3.82 -1.91
N ASN A 47 7.80 4.69 -0.92
CA ASN A 47 7.40 6.09 -1.15
C ASN A 47 6.18 6.24 -2.08
N ARG A 48 5.17 5.37 -1.88
CA ARG A 48 3.98 5.29 -2.75
C ARG A 48 2.72 5.74 -2.02
N LEU A 49 1.89 6.48 -2.76
CA LEU A 49 0.52 6.84 -2.38
C LEU A 49 -0.46 6.02 -3.23
N LEU A 50 -1.32 5.24 -2.58
CA LEU A 50 -2.34 4.39 -3.19
C LEU A 50 -3.73 4.88 -2.75
N SER A 51 -4.58 5.29 -3.68
CA SER A 51 -5.98 5.68 -3.41
C SER A 51 -6.97 4.98 -4.35
N GLY A 52 -8.15 4.65 -3.81
CA GLY A 52 -9.25 3.75 -4.24
C GLY A 52 -9.57 3.40 -5.71
N ASN A 53 -8.94 3.91 -6.76
CA ASN A 53 -9.06 3.33 -8.11
C ASN A 53 -7.66 3.08 -8.70
N LEU A 54 -6.76 2.48 -7.93
CA LEU A 54 -5.39 2.09 -8.33
C LEU A 54 -4.73 3.08 -9.32
N THR A 55 -4.77 4.36 -8.99
CA THR A 55 -3.94 5.38 -9.64
C THR A 55 -2.63 5.42 -8.87
N MET A 56 -1.58 4.83 -9.42
CA MET A 56 -0.26 4.84 -8.79
C MET A 56 0.45 6.13 -9.19
N THR A 57 0.55 7.08 -8.27
CA THR A 57 1.31 8.33 -8.46
C THR A 57 2.63 8.23 -7.69
N GLU A 58 3.72 8.62 -8.34
CA GLU A 58 5.05 8.73 -7.75
C GLU A 58 5.14 10.08 -7.03
N LEU A 59 5.61 10.08 -5.79
CA LEU A 59 5.84 11.30 -5.00
C LEU A 59 7.21 11.89 -5.32
#